data_AF-A0A087EAK4-F1
#
_entry.id   AF-A0A087EAK4-F1
#
_cell.length_a   1.000
_cell.length_b   1.000
_cell.length_c   1.000
_cell.angle_alpha   90.00
_cell.angle_beta   90.00
_cell.angle_gamma   90.00
#
_symmetry.space_group_name_H-M   'P 1'
#
loop_
_entity.id
_entity.type
_entity.pdbx_description
1 polymer ?
#
loop_
_entity_poly.entity_id
_entity_poly.type
_entity_poly.pdbx_seq_one_letter_code
_entity_poly.pdbx_strand_id
1 'polypeptide(L)'
;MFSMEDRRRAVDLYFTEGMTIRKVVAELGYPSEGALVKWVREDPRYTGACRRSYTLECKTNAARRALGGEPLARVARDAGCTPTSVYQWMRRYRSEGILGLMNRRNA
;
A
#
# COMPACT_ATOMS: atom_id res chain seq x y z
N MET A 1 14.94 22.07 -3.51
CA MET A 1 15.52 20.91 -2.79
C MET A 1 15.17 21.13 -1.32
N PHE A 2 14.34 20.28 -0.71
CA PHE A 2 13.95 20.45 0.69
C PHE A 2 15.00 19.78 1.58
N SER A 3 15.36 20.41 2.70
CA SER A 3 16.33 19.81 3.63
C SER A 3 15.72 18.58 4.31
N MET A 4 16.57 17.67 4.79
CA MET A 4 16.12 16.53 5.58
C MET A 4 15.41 16.98 6.87
N GLU A 5 15.80 18.13 7.40
CA GLU A 5 15.17 18.78 8.56
C GLU A 5 13.75 19.25 8.23
N ASP A 6 13.55 19.91 7.09
CA ASP A 6 12.23 20.34 6.60
C ASP A 6 11.28 19.16 6.41
N ARG A 7 11.80 18.09 5.80
CA ARG A 7 11.05 16.83 5.64
C ARG A 7 10.65 16.25 6.98
N ARG A 8 11.59 16.17 7.93
CA ARG A 8 11.33 15.59 9.25
C ARG A 8 10.30 16.41 10.01
N ARG A 9 10.39 17.75 9.96
CA ARG A 9 9.44 18.67 10.59
C ARG A 9 8.02 18.49 10.04
N ALA A 10 7.87 18.40 8.71
CA ALA A 10 6.57 18.21 8.09
C ALA A 10 5.95 16.83 8.42
N VAL A 11 6.76 15.78 8.44
CA VAL A 11 6.30 14.43 8.81
C VAL A 11 5.97 14.32 10.30
N ASP A 12 6.77 14.95 11.18
CA ASP A 12 6.50 14.99 12.63
C ASP A 12 5.19 15.70 12.94
N LEU A 13 4.94 16.83 12.27
CA LEU A 13 3.68 17.56 12.37
C LEU A 13 2.49 16.70 11.91
N TYR A 14 2.65 15.88 10.88
CA TYR A 14 1.61 14.94 10.44
C TYR A 14 1.24 13.90 11.50
N PHE A 15 2.20 13.41 12.31
CA PHE A 15 1.93 12.45 13.37
C PHE A 15 1.31 13.06 14.64
N THR A 16 1.16 14.38 14.69
CA THR A 16 0.45 15.07 15.77
C THR A 16 -1.06 14.81 15.65
N GLU A 17 -1.75 14.64 16.78
CA GLU A 17 -3.18 14.32 16.79
C GLU A 17 -4.02 15.37 16.03
N GLY A 18 -4.92 14.92 15.17
CA GLY A 18 -5.84 15.80 14.42
C GLY A 18 -5.24 16.54 13.22
N MET A 19 -3.97 16.28 12.89
CA MET A 19 -3.31 16.79 11.68
C MET A 19 -3.66 15.96 10.45
N THR A 20 -3.90 16.65 9.34
CA THR A 20 -4.07 16.04 8.02
C THR A 20 -3.02 16.60 7.08
N ILE A 21 -2.76 15.90 5.96
CA ILE A 21 -1.83 16.37 4.93
C ILE A 21 -2.11 17.82 4.54
N ARG A 22 -3.39 18.18 4.34
CA ARG A 22 -3.81 19.55 4.02
C ARG A 22 -3.49 20.56 5.11
N LYS A 23 -3.76 20.21 6.37
CA LYS A 23 -3.46 21.09 7.51
C LYS A 23 -1.96 21.32 7.64
N VAL A 24 -1.15 20.27 7.55
CA VAL A 24 0.33 20.39 7.63
C VAL A 24 0.87 21.30 6.52
N VAL A 25 0.35 21.16 5.29
CA VAL A 25 0.75 22.02 4.17
C VAL A 25 0.28 23.47 4.34
N ALA A 26 -0.93 23.68 4.87
CA ALA A 26 -1.44 25.01 5.16
C ALA A 26 -0.64 25.72 6.28
N GLU A 27 -0.24 24.98 7.32
CA GLU A 27 0.51 25.50 8.46
C GLU A 27 1.96 25.84 8.11
N LEU A 28 2.62 24.99 7.34
CA LEU A 28 4.04 25.18 6.97
C LEU A 28 4.21 26.03 5.70
N GLY A 29 3.20 26.11 4.84
CA GLY A 29 3.30 26.75 3.51
C GLY A 29 4.13 25.95 2.49
N TYR A 30 4.68 24.81 2.91
CA TYR A 30 5.43 23.83 2.14
C TYR A 30 5.36 22.48 2.89
N PRO A 31 5.66 21.33 2.27
CA PRO A 31 5.76 21.06 0.83
C PRO A 31 4.36 20.98 0.19
N SER A 32 4.24 20.55 -1.07
CA SER A 32 2.93 20.19 -1.65
C SER A 32 2.34 18.95 -0.99
N GLU A 33 1.00 18.80 -1.01
CA GLU A 33 0.28 17.64 -0.43
C GLU A 33 0.88 16.30 -0.87
N GLY A 34 1.20 16.14 -2.16
CA GLY A 34 1.77 14.91 -2.70
C GLY A 34 3.19 14.59 -2.20
N ALA A 35 4.01 15.61 -1.95
CA ALA A 35 5.35 15.43 -1.40
C ALA A 35 5.29 14.99 0.07
N LEU A 36 4.40 15.61 0.85
CA LEU A 36 4.17 15.19 2.24
C LEU A 36 3.63 13.75 2.32
N VAL A 37 2.70 13.37 1.46
CA VAL A 37 2.20 11.98 1.36
C VAL A 37 3.35 11.01 1.07
N LYS A 38 4.26 11.35 0.16
CA LYS A 38 5.43 10.51 -0.12
C LYS A 38 6.33 10.37 1.11
N TRP A 39 6.63 11.48 1.79
CA TRP A 39 7.52 11.48 2.96
C TRP A 39 6.95 10.72 4.14
N VAL A 40 5.67 10.92 4.45
CA VAL A 40 4.93 10.19 5.48
C VAL A 40 4.94 8.70 5.17
N ARG A 41 4.65 8.29 3.92
CA ARG A 41 4.66 6.87 3.51
C ARG A 41 6.03 6.19 3.59
N GLU A 42 7.11 6.96 3.56
CA GLU A 42 8.50 6.48 3.69
C GLU A 42 8.98 6.51 5.16
N ASP A 43 8.24 7.16 6.07
CA ASP A 43 8.60 7.24 7.49
C ASP A 43 8.21 5.95 8.22
N PRO A 44 9.10 5.39 9.06
CA PRO A 44 8.84 4.14 9.77
C PRO A 44 7.67 4.23 10.78
N ARG A 45 7.32 5.44 11.25
CA ARG A 45 6.16 5.66 12.13
C ARG A 45 4.84 5.54 11.38
N TYR A 46 4.86 5.64 10.05
CA TYR A 46 3.67 5.46 9.25
C TYR A 46 3.33 3.97 9.16
N THR A 47 2.61 3.50 10.18
CA THR A 47 1.98 2.18 10.21
C THR A 47 0.76 2.09 9.28
N GLY A 48 0.40 3.21 8.63
CA GLY A 48 -0.78 3.41 7.79
C GLY A 48 -0.81 2.47 6.60
N ALA A 49 -1.42 1.31 6.84
CA ALA A 49 -1.43 0.14 5.98
C ALA A 49 -0.02 -0.15 5.48
N CYS A 50 0.69 -1.04 6.19
CA CYS A 50 1.59 -1.97 5.53
C CYS A 50 0.99 -2.25 4.14
N ARG A 51 1.56 -1.67 3.07
CA ARG A 51 1.37 -2.24 1.74
C ARG A 51 2.00 -3.59 1.98
N ARG A 52 1.19 -4.56 2.40
CA ARG A 52 1.63 -5.94 2.51
C ARG A 52 2.16 -6.18 1.12
N SER A 53 3.47 -6.19 0.99
CA SER A 53 4.15 -6.47 -0.25
C SER A 53 3.96 -7.96 -0.38
N TYR A 54 2.75 -8.36 -0.79
CA TYR A 54 2.40 -9.75 -0.96
C TYR A 54 3.39 -10.27 -1.98
N THR A 55 4.15 -11.28 -1.56
CA THR A 55 5.08 -11.97 -2.45
C THR A 55 4.29 -12.49 -3.66
N LEU A 56 4.96 -12.60 -4.80
CA LEU A 56 4.34 -13.19 -5.99
C LEU A 56 3.75 -14.57 -5.67
N GLU A 57 4.45 -15.34 -4.83
CA GLU A 57 4.00 -16.63 -4.32
C GLU A 57 2.69 -16.53 -3.54
N CYS A 58 2.57 -15.60 -2.59
CA CYS A 58 1.35 -15.37 -1.82
C CYS A 58 0.16 -15.03 -2.74
N LYS A 59 0.36 -14.15 -3.73
CA LYS A 59 -0.68 -13.80 -4.71
C LYS A 59 -1.09 -14.99 -5.57
N THR A 60 -0.11 -15.77 -6.02
CA THR A 60 -0.31 -16.93 -6.91
C THR A 60 -1.01 -18.07 -6.18
N ASN A 61 -0.61 -18.35 -4.94
CA ASN A 61 -1.26 -19.34 -4.09
C ASN A 61 -2.73 -18.95 -3.82
N ALA A 62 -2.96 -17.70 -3.41
CA ALA A 62 -4.31 -17.20 -3.15
C ALA A 62 -5.20 -17.24 -4.41
N ALA A 63 -4.66 -16.88 -5.58
CA ALA A 63 -5.39 -16.96 -6.85
C ALA A 63 -5.74 -18.41 -7.23
N ARG A 64 -4.80 -19.36 -7.07
CA ARG A 64 -5.04 -20.79 -7.33
C ARG A 64 -6.11 -21.38 -6.42
N ARG A 65 -6.07 -21.06 -5.11
CA ARG A 65 -7.08 -21.52 -4.15
C ARG A 65 -8.47 -20.97 -4.48
N ALA A 66 -8.55 -19.69 -4.81
CA ALA A 66 -9.81 -19.07 -5.23
C ALA A 66 -10.37 -19.69 -6.52
N LEU A 67 -9.50 -19.99 -7.51
CA LEU A 67 -9.91 -20.71 -8.73
C LEU A 67 -10.32 -22.15 -8.47
N GLY A 68 -9.74 -22.80 -7.46
CA GLY A 68 -10.15 -24.13 -6.98
C GLY A 68 -11.49 -24.15 -6.24
N GLY A 69 -12.21 -23.03 -6.18
CA GLY A 69 -13.52 -22.93 -5.55
C GLY A 69 -13.48 -22.62 -4.05
N GLU A 70 -12.31 -22.36 -3.46
CA GLU A 70 -12.27 -21.96 -2.05
C GLU A 70 -12.87 -20.56 -1.86
N PRO A 71 -13.64 -20.35 -0.77
CA PRO A 71 -14.25 -19.06 -0.51
C PRO A 71 -13.19 -17.98 -0.27
N LEU A 72 -13.32 -16.86 -0.99
CA LEU A 72 -12.37 -15.74 -0.96
C LEU A 72 -12.07 -15.24 0.45
N ALA A 73 -13.07 -15.26 1.35
CA ALA A 73 -12.91 -14.84 2.74
C ALA A 73 -11.97 -15.77 3.54
N ARG A 74 -11.98 -17.08 3.25
CA ARG A 74 -11.09 -18.06 3.88
C ARG A 74 -9.65 -17.87 3.38
N VAL A 75 -9.48 -17.77 2.06
CA VAL A 75 -8.18 -17.50 1.43
C VAL A 75 -7.59 -16.18 1.91
N ALA A 76 -8.42 -15.15 2.03
CA ALA A 76 -8.01 -13.83 2.51
C ALA A 76 -7.51 -13.88 3.96
N ARG A 77 -8.24 -14.55 4.85
CA ARG A 77 -7.84 -14.72 6.25
C ARG A 77 -6.51 -15.48 6.38
N ASP A 78 -6.32 -16.54 5.60
CA ASP A 78 -5.11 -17.36 5.61
C ASP A 78 -3.88 -16.60 5.06
N ALA A 79 -4.06 -15.85 3.97
CA ALA A 79 -3.04 -14.97 3.40
C ALA A 79 -2.88 -13.64 4.16
N GLY A 80 -3.73 -13.40 5.17
CA GLY A 80 -3.90 -12.12 5.87
C GLY A 80 -4.15 -10.92 4.93
N CYS A 81 -4.81 -11.15 3.80
CA CYS A 81 -5.21 -10.09 2.89
C CYS A 81 -6.72 -9.83 2.97
N THR A 82 -7.21 -8.95 2.11
CA THR A 82 -8.66 -8.69 1.99
C THR A 82 -9.27 -9.59 0.92
N PRO A 83 -10.55 -10.01 1.04
CA PRO A 83 -11.24 -10.80 0.02
C PRO A 83 -11.21 -10.14 -1.36
N THR A 84 -11.29 -8.80 -1.38
CA THR A 84 -11.15 -7.97 -2.59
C THR A 84 -9.78 -8.13 -3.24
N SER A 85 -8.70 -8.23 -2.46
CA SER A 85 -7.35 -8.48 -2.99
C SER A 85 -7.27 -9.84 -3.67
N VAL A 86 -7.83 -10.88 -3.03
CA VAL A 86 -7.88 -12.25 -3.60
C VAL A 86 -8.66 -12.26 -4.92
N TYR A 87 -9.82 -11.60 -4.96
CA TYR A 87 -10.61 -11.47 -6.20
C TYR A 87 -9.82 -10.80 -7.33
N GLN A 88 -9.12 -9.70 -7.02
CA GLN A 88 -8.32 -8.95 -8.00
C GLN A 88 -7.11 -9.76 -8.50
N TRP A 89 -6.55 -10.64 -7.67
CA TRP A 89 -5.50 -11.58 -8.10
C TRP A 89 -6.07 -12.71 -8.93
N MET A 90 -7.16 -13.35 -8.50
CA MET A 90 -7.86 -14.39 -9.24
C MET A 90 -8.25 -13.94 -10.65
N ARG A 91 -8.85 -12.75 -10.76
CA ARG A 91 -9.27 -12.15 -12.06
C ARG A 91 -8.08 -11.95 -12.99
N ARG A 92 -6.95 -11.43 -12.48
CA ARG A 92 -5.74 -11.21 -13.26
C ARG A 92 -5.03 -12.52 -13.64
N TYR A 93 -4.96 -13.46 -12.70
CA TYR A 93 -4.39 -14.78 -12.96
C TYR A 93 -5.16 -15.53 -14.05
N ARG A 94 -6.49 -15.41 -14.09
CA ARG A 94 -7.31 -15.98 -15.16
C ARG A 94 -7.06 -15.35 -16.54
N SER A 95 -6.63 -14.08 -16.59
CA SER A 95 -6.42 -13.36 -17.85
C SER A 95 -4.99 -13.42 -18.37
N GLU A 96 -4.00 -13.34 -17.47
CA GLU A 96 -2.58 -13.14 -17.80
C GLU A 96 -1.66 -14.15 -17.08
N GLY A 97 -2.22 -15.11 -16.34
CA GLY A 97 -1.45 -16.07 -15.54
C GLY A 97 -0.60 -15.40 -14.45
N ILE A 98 0.56 -15.97 -14.15
CA ILE A 98 1.50 -15.46 -13.13
C ILE A 98 1.99 -14.04 -13.49
N LEU A 99 2.13 -13.74 -14.78
CA LEU A 99 2.60 -12.43 -15.27
C LEU A 99 1.66 -11.28 -14.87
N GLY A 100 0.35 -11.53 -14.84
CA GLY A 100 -0.64 -10.53 -14.36
C GLY A 100 -0.54 -10.20 -12.87
N LEU A 101 0.12 -11.04 -12.09
CA LEU A 101 0.34 -10.85 -10.64
C LEU A 101 1.68 -10.18 -10.31
N MET A 102 2.60 -10.13 -11.28
CA MET A 102 3.86 -9.42 -11.15
C MET A 102 3.64 -7.90 -11.12
N ASN A 103 4.44 -7.20 -10.33
CA ASN A 103 4.38 -5.74 -10.25
C ASN A 103 5.12 -5.18 -11.47
N ARG A 104 4.41 -4.56 -12.43
CA ARG A 104 5.02 -3.93 -13.63
C ARG A 104 5.97 -2.76 -13.34
N ARG A 105 6.32 -2.50 -12.08
CA ARG A 105 7.20 -1.40 -11.65
C ARG A 105 8.69 -1.74 -11.71
N ASN A 106 9.09 -2.80 -12.42
CA ASN A 106 10.49 -3.17 -12.60
C ASN A 106 10.79 -3.61 -14.04
N ALA A 107 10.15 -2.96 -15.01
CA ALA A 107 10.55 -3.01 -16.42
C ALA A 107 11.34 -1.73 -16.73
#